data_AF-A0AB39XN61-F1
#
_entry.id   AF-A0AB39XN61-F1
#
_cell.length_a   1.000
_cell.length_b   1.000
_cell.length_c   1.000
_cell.angle_alpha   90.00
_cell.angle_beta   90.00
_cell.angle_gamma   90.00
#
_symmetry.space_group_name_H-M   'P 1'
#
loop_
_entity.id
_entity.type
_entity.pdbx_description
1 polymer ?
#
loop_
_entity_poly.entity_id
_entity_poly.type
_entity_poly.pdbx_seq_one_letter_code
_entity_poly.pdbx_strand_id
1 'polypeptide(L)'
;MQFALAWSIALAATVLISPFTPALGGYLHYQLEPRDFPEVRVVAAWLFAAPFHAVRDGSLNVIDLATLDGIITFPSFHAAAAVLMGWRWLAVPLLRWPMLALNALMLISSVPVGGHYIVDVIAGSLLAILSIAAVLW
;
A
#
# COMPACT_ATOMS: atom_id res chain seq x y z
N MET A 1 2.38 -16.62 -15.92
CA MET A 1 2.03 -15.34 -16.57
C MET A 1 0.93 -14.59 -15.81
N GLN A 2 -0.24 -15.20 -15.56
CA GLN A 2 -1.42 -14.53 -14.94
C GLN A 2 -1.10 -13.75 -13.66
N PHE A 3 -0.36 -14.33 -12.72
CA PHE A 3 0.03 -13.63 -11.49
C PHE A 3 0.83 -12.35 -11.76
N ALA A 4 1.86 -12.41 -12.61
CA ALA A 4 2.69 -11.26 -12.94
C ALA A 4 1.86 -10.17 -13.65
N LEU A 5 0.91 -10.57 -14.50
CA LEU A 5 0.01 -9.63 -15.17
C LEU A 5 -0.94 -8.96 -14.18
N ALA A 6 -1.61 -9.72 -13.30
CA ALA A 6 -2.50 -9.17 -12.28
C ALA A 6 -1.75 -8.25 -11.31
N TRP A 7 -0.52 -8.62 -10.92
CA TRP A 7 0.36 -7.77 -10.12
C TRP A 7 0.69 -6.46 -10.83
N SER A 8 1.05 -6.53 -12.11
CA SER A 8 1.39 -5.35 -12.91
C SER A 8 0.20 -4.43 -13.10
N ILE A 9 -1.00 -4.99 -13.34
CA ILE A 9 -2.25 -4.22 -13.44
C ILE A 9 -2.55 -3.52 -12.12
N ALA A 10 -2.50 -4.24 -10.99
CA ALA A 10 -2.77 -3.65 -9.68
C ALA A 10 -1.76 -2.55 -9.33
N LEU A 11 -0.47 -2.78 -9.58
CA LEU A 11 0.58 -1.80 -9.33
C LEU A 11 0.39 -0.55 -10.18
N ALA A 12 0.19 -0.73 -11.50
CA ALA A 12 -0.03 0.38 -12.41
C ALA A 12 -1.28 1.17 -12.03
N ALA A 13 -2.39 0.50 -11.70
CA ALA A 13 -3.61 1.16 -11.25
C ALA A 13 -3.38 1.97 -9.97
N THR A 14 -2.70 1.42 -8.98
CA THR A 14 -2.38 2.13 -7.74
C THR A 14 -1.53 3.39 -8.00
N VAL A 15 -0.49 3.26 -8.82
CA VAL A 15 0.38 4.39 -9.19
C VAL A 15 -0.38 5.45 -9.97
N LEU A 16 -1.28 5.05 -10.89
CA LEU A 16 -2.04 5.99 -11.72
C LEU A 16 -3.16 6.69 -10.95
N ILE A 17 -3.79 6.03 -9.97
CA ILE A 17 -4.88 6.60 -9.18
C ILE A 17 -4.34 7.56 -8.11
N SER A 18 -3.24 7.20 -7.45
CA SER A 18 -2.68 7.93 -6.30
C SER A 18 -2.57 9.46 -6.47
N PRO A 19 -2.06 10.01 -7.60
CA PRO A 19 -1.93 11.45 -7.79
C PRO A 19 -3.27 12.21 -7.75
N PHE A 20 -4.38 11.55 -8.11
CA PHE A 20 -5.72 12.15 -8.15
C PHE A 20 -6.47 12.02 -6.82
N THR A 21 -5.97 11.19 -5.92
CA THR A 21 -6.57 10.93 -4.60
C THR A 21 -5.50 10.98 -3.51
N PRO A 22 -4.79 12.11 -3.34
CA PRO A 22 -3.68 12.22 -2.41
C PRO A 22 -4.15 12.09 -0.96
N ALA A 23 -3.67 11.06 -0.26
CA ALA A 23 -3.98 10.79 1.14
C ALA A 23 -2.73 10.95 2.01
N LEU A 24 -2.91 11.51 3.22
CA LEU A 24 -1.86 11.69 4.23
C LEU A 24 -1.64 10.47 5.14
N GLY A 25 -2.55 9.50 5.16
CA GLY A 25 -2.50 8.38 6.10
C GLY A 25 -2.99 8.73 7.50
N GLY A 26 -3.35 7.70 8.27
CA GLY A 26 -3.99 7.82 9.58
C GLY A 26 -3.13 8.54 10.61
N TYR A 27 -1.83 8.24 10.68
CA TYR A 27 -0.95 8.86 11.68
C TYR A 27 -0.84 10.38 11.52
N LEU A 28 -0.55 10.84 10.31
CA LEU A 28 -0.43 12.28 10.03
C LEU A 28 -1.78 13.00 10.18
N HIS A 29 -2.89 12.36 9.80
CA HIS A 29 -4.22 12.95 9.91
C HIS A 29 -4.71 13.11 11.35
N TYR A 30 -4.48 12.09 12.19
CA TYR A 30 -4.84 12.11 13.61
C TYR A 30 -3.77 12.76 14.49
N GLN A 31 -2.70 13.31 13.89
CA GLN A 31 -1.60 13.99 14.60
C GLN A 31 -0.91 13.09 15.64
N LEU A 32 -0.81 11.80 15.31
CA LEU A 32 -0.15 10.81 16.14
C LEU A 32 1.34 10.83 15.84
N GLU A 33 2.15 11.04 16.86
CA GLU A 33 3.60 11.13 16.75
C GLU A 33 4.24 9.74 16.90
N PRO A 34 5.46 9.51 16.37
CA PRO A 34 6.18 8.24 16.56
C PRO A 34 6.35 7.84 18.03
N ARG A 35 6.42 8.83 18.95
CA ARG A 35 6.51 8.58 20.40
C ARG A 35 5.25 7.94 20.99
N ASP A 36 4.10 8.09 20.34
CA ASP A 36 2.83 7.52 20.78
C ASP A 36 2.73 6.03 20.43
N PHE A 37 3.60 5.54 19.52
CA PHE A 37 3.67 4.16 19.04
C PHE A 37 5.14 3.67 18.98
N PRO A 38 5.85 3.57 20.11
CA PRO A 38 7.28 3.24 20.14
C PRO A 38 7.61 1.86 19.57
N GLU A 39 6.64 0.96 19.45
CA GLU A 39 6.77 -0.36 18.85
C GLU A 39 6.82 -0.32 17.31
N VAL A 40 6.25 0.73 16.68
CA VAL A 40 6.24 0.91 15.23
C VAL A 40 7.56 1.52 14.79
N ARG A 41 8.53 0.64 14.48
CA ARG A 41 9.89 1.05 14.07
C ARG A 41 9.97 1.53 12.62
N VAL A 42 8.91 1.35 11.83
CA VAL A 42 8.85 1.77 10.43
C VAL A 42 8.37 3.22 10.38
N VAL A 43 9.31 4.16 10.30
CA VAL A 43 9.01 5.61 10.30
C VAL A 43 8.47 6.14 8.98
N ALA A 44 8.43 5.31 7.92
CA ALA A 44 7.97 5.69 6.59
C ALA A 44 6.58 6.35 6.61
N ALA A 45 5.68 5.89 7.49
CA ALA A 45 4.34 6.46 7.64
C ALA A 45 4.30 7.94 8.09
N TRP A 46 5.43 8.49 8.58
CA TRP A 46 5.57 9.90 8.95
C TRP A 46 6.46 10.70 8.00
N LEU A 47 7.46 10.06 7.38
CA LEU A 47 8.48 10.75 6.58
C LEU A 47 7.94 11.41 5.31
N PHE A 48 6.90 10.84 4.70
CA PHE A 48 6.34 11.36 3.44
C PHE A 48 5.56 12.67 3.60
N ALA A 49 5.32 13.15 4.82
CA ALA A 49 4.59 14.40 5.07
C ALA A 49 5.24 15.59 4.37
N ALA A 50 6.56 15.75 4.53
CA ALA A 50 7.30 16.88 3.98
C ALA A 50 7.22 16.96 2.45
N PRO A 51 7.56 15.91 1.68
CA PRO A 51 7.42 15.97 0.22
C PRO A 51 5.94 16.09 -0.21
N PHE A 52 5.00 15.49 0.52
CA PHE A 52 3.57 15.64 0.23
C PHE A 52 3.09 17.09 0.33
N HIS A 53 3.45 17.79 1.41
CA HIS A 53 3.11 19.20 1.59
C HIS A 53 3.78 20.08 0.52
N ALA A 54 5.05 19.82 0.21
CA ALA A 54 5.78 20.56 -0.81
C ALA A 54 5.19 20.43 -2.22
N VAL A 55 4.64 19.25 -2.56
CA VAL A 55 3.89 19.06 -3.82
C VAL A 55 2.58 19.85 -3.79
N ARG A 56 1.86 19.87 -2.65
CA ARG A 56 0.56 20.54 -2.53
C ARG A 56 0.65 22.06 -2.55
N ASP A 57 1.65 22.65 -1.92
CA ASP A 57 1.83 24.10 -1.84
C ASP A 57 2.67 24.68 -2.99
N GLY A 58 3.22 23.81 -3.85
CA GLY A 58 4.04 24.21 -4.99
C GLY A 58 5.49 24.58 -4.62
N SER A 59 5.94 24.31 -3.39
CA SER A 59 7.31 24.56 -2.96
C SER A 59 8.29 23.45 -3.35
N LEU A 60 7.82 22.30 -3.85
CA LEU A 60 8.70 21.26 -4.39
C LEU A 60 9.30 21.72 -5.74
N ASN A 61 10.57 22.15 -5.68
CA ASN A 61 11.29 22.68 -6.85
C ASN A 61 12.36 21.73 -7.41
N VAL A 62 12.68 20.64 -6.69
CA VAL A 62 13.67 19.65 -7.08
C VAL A 62 13.13 18.26 -6.82
N ILE A 63 13.19 17.39 -7.83
CA ILE A 63 12.93 15.96 -7.68
C ILE A 63 14.29 15.28 -7.69
N ASP A 64 14.77 14.91 -6.51
CA ASP A 64 15.96 14.06 -6.38
C ASP A 64 15.52 12.59 -6.39
N LEU A 65 15.86 11.90 -7.47
CA LEU A 65 15.54 10.47 -7.63
C LEU A 65 16.28 9.60 -6.61
N ALA A 66 17.37 10.08 -6.01
CA ALA A 66 18.09 9.37 -4.96
C ALA A 66 17.36 9.39 -3.60
N THR A 67 16.41 10.30 -3.41
CA THR A 67 15.65 10.47 -2.15
C THR A 67 14.15 10.26 -2.33
N LEU A 68 13.72 9.65 -3.44
CA LEU A 68 12.32 9.30 -3.66
C LEU A 68 11.95 8.12 -2.75
N ASP A 69 11.18 8.39 -1.70
CA ASP A 69 10.69 7.35 -0.79
C ASP A 69 9.56 6.50 -1.40
N GLY A 70 8.97 6.94 -2.52
CA GLY A 70 8.00 6.16 -3.29
C GLY A 70 6.69 5.83 -2.54
N ILE A 71 6.36 6.60 -1.51
CA ILE A 71 5.25 6.27 -0.60
C ILE A 71 3.91 6.62 -1.25
N ILE A 72 3.08 5.60 -1.44
CA ILE A 72 1.69 5.71 -1.91
C ILE A 72 0.77 5.31 -0.76
N THR A 73 -0.10 6.24 -0.36
CA THR A 73 -1.10 5.97 0.69
C THR A 73 -2.38 5.39 0.10
N PHE A 74 -3.01 6.06 -0.86
CA PHE A 74 -4.25 5.55 -1.48
C PHE A 74 -4.05 5.29 -2.97
N PRO A 75 -4.55 4.17 -3.51
CA PRO A 75 -5.02 2.97 -2.81
C PRO A 75 -3.83 2.15 -2.26
N SER A 76 -4.03 1.32 -1.23
CA SER A 76 -2.91 0.60 -0.60
C SER A 76 -2.39 -0.54 -1.48
N PHE A 77 -1.16 -0.42 -1.99
CA PHE A 77 -0.53 -1.52 -2.74
C PHE A 77 -0.17 -2.70 -1.84
N HIS A 78 0.15 -2.48 -0.55
CA HIS A 78 0.37 -3.58 0.40
C HIS A 78 -0.90 -4.45 0.54
N ALA A 79 -2.07 -3.82 0.61
CA ALA A 79 -3.34 -4.54 0.64
C ALA A 79 -3.58 -5.32 -0.66
N ALA A 80 -3.33 -4.70 -1.82
CA ALA A 80 -3.44 -5.38 -3.11
C ALA A 80 -2.49 -6.59 -3.19
N ALA A 81 -1.23 -6.41 -2.78
CA ALA A 81 -0.20 -7.44 -2.77
C ALA A 81 -0.56 -8.61 -1.85
N ALA A 82 -1.14 -8.34 -0.68
CA ALA A 82 -1.62 -9.38 0.25
C ALA A 82 -2.65 -10.30 -0.41
N VAL A 83 -3.63 -9.70 -1.11
CA VAL A 83 -4.69 -10.44 -1.80
C VAL A 83 -4.12 -11.24 -2.98
N LEU A 84 -3.27 -10.63 -3.80
CA LEU A 84 -2.67 -11.28 -4.97
C LEU A 84 -1.77 -12.47 -4.58
N MET A 85 -0.90 -12.28 -3.58
CA MET A 85 -0.04 -13.35 -3.08
C MET A 85 -0.88 -14.43 -2.41
N GLY A 86 -1.84 -14.06 -1.57
CA GLY A 86 -2.76 -15.00 -0.92
C GLY A 86 -3.50 -15.87 -1.95
N TRP A 87 -4.02 -15.25 -3.01
CA TRP A 87 -4.64 -15.94 -4.14
C TRP A 87 -3.69 -16.97 -4.75
N ARG A 88 -2.42 -16.63 -4.97
CA ARG A 88 -1.46 -17.58 -5.56
C ARG A 88 -1.11 -18.73 -4.62
N TRP A 89 -0.99 -18.47 -3.31
CA TRP A 89 -0.69 -19.49 -2.31
C TRP A 89 -1.80 -20.52 -2.11
N LEU A 90 -3.05 -20.22 -2.50
CA LEU A 90 -4.11 -21.22 -2.55
C LEU A 90 -3.75 -22.43 -3.41
N ALA A 91 -2.93 -22.26 -4.46
CA ALA A 91 -2.53 -23.35 -5.35
C ALA A 91 -1.39 -24.24 -4.79
N VAL A 92 -0.83 -23.93 -3.62
CA VAL A 92 0.32 -24.65 -3.04
C VAL A 92 -0.09 -25.27 -1.70
N PRO A 93 -0.59 -26.53 -1.65
CA PRO A 93 -1.22 -27.11 -0.46
C PRO A 93 -0.34 -27.08 0.80
N LEU A 94 0.95 -27.37 0.65
CA LEU A 94 1.92 -27.39 1.76
C LEU A 94 2.08 -26.02 2.44
N LEU A 95 2.05 -24.94 1.64
CA LEU A 95 2.33 -23.58 2.11
C LEU A 95 1.07 -22.71 2.20
N ARG A 96 -0.10 -23.23 1.81
CA ARG A 96 -1.37 -22.49 1.73
C ARG A 96 -1.66 -21.74 3.02
N TRP A 97 -1.78 -22.46 4.14
CA TRP A 97 -2.17 -21.87 5.42
C TRP A 97 -1.13 -20.91 6.01
N PRO A 98 0.17 -21.26 6.12
CA PRO A 98 1.14 -20.33 6.67
C PRO A 98 1.27 -19.07 5.82
N MET A 99 1.19 -19.19 4.49
CA MET A 99 1.30 -18.02 3.61
C MET A 99 0.03 -17.19 3.59
N LEU A 100 -1.16 -17.78 3.69
CA LEU A 100 -2.39 -17.01 3.89
C LEU A 100 -2.37 -16.24 5.21
N ALA A 101 -1.90 -16.86 6.30
CA ALA A 101 -1.75 -16.19 7.58
C ALA A 101 -0.76 -15.01 7.49
N LEU A 102 0.37 -15.19 6.83
CA LEU A 102 1.35 -14.12 6.60
C LEU A 102 0.77 -12.96 5.77
N ASN A 103 0.01 -13.27 4.71
CA ASN A 103 -0.63 -12.24 3.89
C ASN A 103 -1.77 -11.53 4.62
N ALA A 104 -2.55 -12.24 5.43
CA ALA A 104 -3.56 -11.63 6.30
C ALA A 104 -2.90 -10.71 7.34
N LEU A 105 -1.77 -11.13 7.92
CA LEU A 105 -1.00 -10.27 8.83
C LEU A 105 -0.51 -9.01 8.12
N MET A 106 0.05 -9.12 6.91
CA MET A 106 0.46 -7.95 6.12
C MET A 106 -0.72 -7.01 5.81
N LEU A 107 -1.88 -7.57 5.42
CA LEU A 107 -3.10 -6.80 5.16
C LEU A 107 -3.53 -6.00 6.40
N ILE A 108 -3.60 -6.67 7.56
CA ILE A 108 -3.99 -6.05 8.83
C ILE A 108 -2.94 -5.01 9.25
N SER A 109 -1.66 -5.36 9.19
CA SER A 109 -0.54 -4.49 9.56
C SER A 109 -0.40 -3.26 8.66
N SER A 110 -0.98 -3.25 7.46
CA SER A 110 -0.96 -2.06 6.60
C SER A 110 -1.60 -0.83 7.27
N VAL A 111 -2.55 -1.01 8.19
CA VAL A 111 -3.16 0.08 8.96
C VAL A 111 -2.21 0.60 10.05
N PRO A 112 -1.85 -0.17 11.09
CA PRO A 112 -1.02 0.34 12.19
C PRO A 112 0.47 0.48 11.81
N VAL A 113 1.00 -0.28 10.86
CA VAL A 113 2.43 -0.18 10.51
C VAL A 113 2.61 0.67 9.26
N GLY A 114 1.76 0.50 8.25
CA GLY A 114 1.79 1.30 7.03
C GLY A 114 1.17 2.69 7.19
N GLY A 115 0.45 2.95 8.30
CA GLY A 115 -0.25 4.21 8.53
C GLY A 115 -1.44 4.43 7.59
N HIS A 116 -1.95 3.39 6.94
CA HIS A 116 -3.08 3.50 6.02
C HIS A 116 -4.40 3.75 6.76
N TYR A 117 -5.35 4.42 6.09
CA TYR A 117 -6.75 4.34 6.47
C TYR A 117 -7.34 2.98 6.07
N ILE A 118 -8.43 2.60 6.75
CA ILE A 118 -9.19 1.40 6.39
C ILE A 118 -9.68 1.46 4.93
N VAL A 119 -10.08 2.65 4.45
CA VAL A 119 -10.54 2.82 3.07
C VAL A 119 -9.44 2.56 2.03
N ASP A 120 -8.17 2.86 2.35
CA ASP A 120 -7.03 2.58 1.48
C ASP A 120 -6.85 1.06 1.29
N VAL A 121 -7.05 0.29 2.37
CA VAL A 121 -6.95 -1.17 2.40
C VAL A 121 -8.09 -1.81 1.62
N ILE A 122 -9.31 -1.31 1.77
CA ILE A 122 -10.47 -1.77 0.99
C ILE A 122 -10.22 -1.51 -0.50
N ALA A 123 -9.82 -0.29 -0.86
CA ALA A 123 -9.58 0.09 -2.25
C ALA A 123 -8.46 -0.76 -2.89
N GLY A 124 -7.34 -0.97 -2.17
CA GLY A 124 -6.27 -1.84 -2.64
C GLY A 124 -6.70 -3.31 -2.82
N SER A 125 -7.49 -3.84 -1.88
CA SER A 125 -8.03 -5.20 -1.98
C SER A 125 -8.98 -5.35 -3.18
N LEU A 126 -9.83 -4.35 -3.44
CA LEU A 126 -10.72 -4.33 -4.60
C LEU A 126 -9.91 -4.29 -5.91
N LEU A 127 -8.86 -3.47 -6.00
CA LEU A 127 -7.98 -3.45 -7.18
C LEU A 127 -7.34 -4.81 -7.45
N ALA A 128 -6.89 -5.51 -6.41
CA ALA A 128 -6.36 -6.87 -6.57
C ALA A 128 -7.42 -7.83 -7.10
N ILE A 129 -8.63 -7.82 -6.56
CA ILE A 129 -9.74 -8.68 -7.01
C ILE A 129 -10.07 -8.40 -8.48
N LEU A 130 -10.19 -7.13 -8.87
CA LEU A 130 -10.43 -6.73 -10.26
C LEU A 130 -9.29 -7.15 -11.19
N SER A 131 -8.04 -7.06 -10.74
CA SER A 131 -6.87 -7.49 -11.50
C SER A 131 -6.83 -9.01 -11.68
N ILE A 132 -7.20 -9.77 -10.65
CA ILE A 132 -7.34 -11.23 -10.74
C ILE A 132 -8.44 -11.59 -11.73
N ALA A 133 -9.59 -10.91 -11.65
CA ALA A 133 -10.66 -11.11 -12.62
C ALA A 133 -10.13 -10.84 -14.05
N ALA A 134 -9.56 -9.67 -14.33
CA ALA A 134 -9.07 -9.31 -15.66
C ALA A 134 -8.10 -10.32 -16.31
N VAL A 135 -7.37 -11.14 -15.54
CA VAL A 135 -6.43 -12.14 -16.09
C VAL A 135 -6.96 -13.57 -16.13
N LEU A 136 -8.13 -13.81 -15.52
CA LEU A 136 -8.82 -15.10 -15.54
C LEU A 136 -9.92 -15.18 -16.60
N TRP A 137 -10.36 -14.02 -17.12
CA TRP A 137 -11.21 -13.92 -18.30
C TRP A 137 -10.37 -14.12 -19.57
#